data_AF-A0A924H402-F1
#
_entry.id   AF-A0A924H402-F1
#
_cell.length_a   1.000
_cell.length_b   1.000
_cell.length_c   1.000
_cell.angle_alpha   90.00
_cell.angle_beta   90.00
_cell.angle_gamma   90.00
#
_symmetry.space_group_name_H-M   'P 1'
#
loop_
_entity.id
_entity.type
_entity.pdbx_description
1 polymer ?
#
loop_
_entity_poly.entity_id
_entity_poly.type
_entity_poly.pdbx_seq_one_letter_code
_entity_poly.pdbx_strand_id
1 'polypeptide(L)'
;MKALLKSARECRGLKTLETARLLKIDGALISKFESGQRIPTKSQLIQLANLYEIDQDQLVLLWLKEKVLRLVSEEALGLEALEAAVQQLNPTATRPNQKAIDTLFEEMDVLRNKMETLRKK
;
A
#
# COMPACT_ATOMS: atom_id res chain seq x y z
N MET A 1 1.23 -1.39 10.64
CA MET A 1 1.08 -2.77 11.16
C MET A 1 1.36 -2.86 12.66
N LYS A 2 2.49 -2.33 13.15
CA LYS A 2 2.96 -2.46 14.54
C LYS A 2 1.94 -2.10 15.63
N ALA A 3 1.25 -0.96 15.50
CA ALA A 3 0.24 -0.53 16.47
C ALA A 3 -0.97 -1.48 16.51
N LEU A 4 -1.41 -1.98 15.36
CA LEU A 4 -2.52 -2.93 15.26
C LEU A 4 -2.19 -4.23 15.99
N LEU A 5 -0.97 -4.77 15.81
CA LEU A 5 -0.53 -5.99 16.51
C LEU A 5 -0.54 -5.83 18.03
N LYS A 6 -0.01 -4.69 18.53
CA LYS A 6 0.04 -4.41 19.96
C LYS A 6 -1.36 -4.25 20.55
N SER A 7 -2.21 -3.44 19.92
CA SER A 7 -3.58 -3.22 20.38
C SER A 7 -4.41 -4.51 20.35
N ALA A 8 -4.28 -5.31 19.30
CA ALA A 8 -5.02 -6.57 19.21
C ALA A 8 -4.57 -7.59 20.28
N ARG A 9 -3.26 -7.65 20.58
CA ARG A 9 -2.75 -8.46 21.70
C ARG A 9 -3.35 -8.01 23.04
N GLU A 10 -3.37 -6.69 23.28
CA GLU A 10 -3.90 -6.11 24.51
C GLU A 10 -5.41 -6.32 24.65
N CYS A 11 -6.18 -6.20 23.57
CA CYS A 11 -7.61 -6.52 23.53
C CYS A 11 -7.88 -8.00 23.86
N ARG A 12 -6.96 -8.90 23.50
CA ARG A 12 -7.03 -10.32 23.85
C ARG A 12 -6.60 -10.62 25.29
N GLY A 13 -6.14 -9.61 26.04
CA GLY A 13 -5.60 -9.78 27.38
C GLY A 13 -4.29 -10.57 27.43
N LEU A 14 -3.62 -10.77 26.29
CA LEU A 14 -2.43 -11.60 26.19
C LEU A 14 -1.18 -10.81 26.57
N LYS A 15 -0.31 -11.41 27.36
CA LYS A 15 1.04 -10.88 27.57
C LYS A 15 1.94 -11.23 26.37
N THR A 16 3.00 -10.44 26.17
CA THR A 16 4.00 -10.69 25.13
C THR A 16 4.61 -12.09 25.24
N LEU A 17 4.95 -12.53 26.47
CA LEU A 17 5.50 -13.86 26.73
C LEU A 17 4.49 -14.99 26.48
N GLU A 18 3.22 -14.78 26.80
CA GLU A 18 2.16 -15.76 26.55
C GLU A 18 1.94 -15.94 25.05
N THR A 19 1.86 -14.83 24.31
CA THR A 19 1.79 -14.82 22.85
C THR A 19 2.96 -15.58 22.25
N ALA A 20 4.18 -15.32 22.72
CA ALA A 20 5.39 -15.98 22.21
C ALA A 20 5.34 -17.50 22.43
N ARG A 21 4.86 -17.95 23.60
CA ARG A 21 4.65 -19.38 23.91
C ARG A 21 3.61 -20.01 23.01
N LEU A 22 2.46 -19.36 22.82
CA LEU A 22 1.37 -19.85 21.97
C LEU A 22 1.82 -20.02 20.51
N LEU A 23 2.61 -19.07 20.02
CA LEU A 23 3.15 -19.07 18.66
C LEU A 23 4.47 -19.83 18.52
N LYS A 24 5.02 -20.37 19.62
CA LYS A 24 6.32 -21.04 19.67
C LYS A 24 7.45 -20.23 19.03
N ILE A 25 7.45 -18.91 19.29
CA ILE A 25 8.49 -17.98 18.85
C ILE A 25 9.14 -17.27 20.04
N ASP A 26 10.29 -16.66 19.80
CA ASP A 26 11.02 -15.89 20.81
C ASP A 26 10.22 -14.65 21.23
N GLY A 27 10.10 -14.39 22.54
CA GLY A 27 9.35 -13.25 23.07
C GLY A 27 9.91 -11.88 22.65
N ALA A 28 11.23 -11.78 22.44
CA ALA A 28 11.85 -10.57 21.91
C ALA A 28 11.45 -10.31 20.44
N LEU A 29 11.12 -11.36 19.67
CA LEU A 29 10.59 -11.17 18.31
C LEU A 29 9.22 -10.52 18.34
N ILE A 30 8.32 -10.93 19.24
CA ILE A 30 7.01 -10.28 19.41
C ILE A 30 7.20 -8.78 19.71
N SER A 31 8.05 -8.44 20.68
CA SER A 31 8.35 -7.04 21.00
C SER A 31 8.91 -6.27 19.81
N LYS A 32 9.78 -6.89 19.00
CA LYS A 32 10.34 -6.28 17.79
C LYS A 32 9.31 -6.10 16.68
N PHE A 33 8.29 -6.96 16.59
CA PHE A 33 7.18 -6.80 15.66
C PHE A 33 6.25 -5.66 16.10
N GLU A 34 5.91 -5.59 17.39
CA GLU A 34 5.03 -4.55 17.96
C GLU A 34 5.67 -3.15 18.00
N SER A 35 7.00 -3.07 18.06
CA SER A 35 7.75 -1.81 17.93
C SER A 35 8.04 -1.44 16.46
N GLY A 36 7.82 -2.37 15.52
CA GLY A 36 8.15 -2.18 14.11
C GLY A 36 9.65 -2.15 13.84
N GLN A 37 10.50 -2.67 14.72
CA GLN A 37 11.93 -2.84 14.46
C GLN A 37 12.17 -4.00 13.48
N ARG A 38 11.36 -5.05 13.58
CA ARG A 38 11.44 -6.22 12.68
C ARG A 38 10.10 -6.48 12.01
N ILE A 39 10.15 -6.93 10.76
CA ILE A 39 8.97 -7.40 10.03
C ILE A 39 8.85 -8.92 10.24
N PRO A 40 7.69 -9.45 10.66
CA PRO A 40 7.48 -10.89 10.80
C PRO A 40 7.52 -11.59 9.43
N THR A 41 7.78 -12.90 9.42
CA THR A 41 7.61 -13.70 8.20
C THR A 41 6.12 -13.83 7.86
N LYS A 42 5.78 -14.18 6.61
CA LYS A 42 4.37 -14.38 6.22
C LYS A 42 3.69 -15.46 7.07
N SER A 43 4.40 -16.54 7.40
CA SER A 43 3.89 -17.58 8.31
C SER A 43 3.61 -17.04 9.71
N GLN A 44 4.54 -16.28 10.30
CA GLN A 44 4.34 -15.65 11.61
C GLN A 44 3.19 -14.64 11.58
N LEU A 45 3.03 -13.89 10.49
CA LEU A 45 1.95 -12.94 10.30
C LEU A 45 0.58 -13.62 10.30
N ILE A 46 0.43 -14.73 9.58
CA ILE A 46 -0.81 -15.52 9.54
C ILE A 46 -1.11 -16.10 10.93
N GLN A 47 -0.09 -16.60 11.62
CA GLN A 47 -0.27 -17.11 12.98
C GLN A 47 -0.73 -16.01 13.97
N LEU A 48 -0.16 -14.80 13.87
CA LEU A 48 -0.59 -13.64 14.65
C LEU A 48 -2.02 -13.21 14.30
N ALA A 49 -2.38 -13.20 13.01
CA ALA A 49 -3.74 -12.89 12.56
C ALA A 49 -4.75 -13.85 13.17
N ASN A 50 -4.45 -15.16 13.14
CA ASN A 50 -5.32 -16.19 13.72
C ASN A 50 -5.42 -16.05 15.24
N LEU A 51 -4.29 -15.85 15.94
CA LEU A 51 -4.28 -15.74 17.40
C LEU A 51 -5.04 -14.52 17.89
N TYR A 52 -4.96 -13.41 17.16
CA TYR A 52 -5.62 -12.16 17.53
C TYR A 52 -7.02 -12.01 16.91
N GLU A 53 -7.41 -12.94 16.04
CA GLU A 53 -8.58 -12.90 15.13
C GLU A 53 -8.69 -11.56 14.38
N ILE A 54 -7.58 -11.16 13.76
CA ILE A 54 -7.54 -10.02 12.84
C ILE A 54 -7.80 -10.56 11.43
N ASP A 55 -8.50 -9.79 10.61
CA ASP A 55 -8.64 -10.07 9.18
C ASP A 55 -7.26 -10.26 8.52
N GLN A 56 -7.05 -11.42 7.92
CA GLN A 56 -5.76 -11.79 7.36
C GLN A 56 -5.37 -10.89 6.19
N ASP A 57 -6.33 -10.54 5.33
CA ASP A 57 -6.08 -9.73 4.13
C ASP A 57 -5.68 -8.30 4.52
N GLN A 58 -6.38 -7.72 5.50
CA GLN A 58 -6.03 -6.42 6.07
C GLN A 58 -4.62 -6.43 6.66
N LEU A 59 -4.26 -7.48 7.40
CA LEU A 59 -2.93 -7.57 8.02
C LEU A 59 -1.84 -7.78 6.97
N VAL A 60 -2.08 -8.61 5.95
CA VAL A 60 -1.18 -8.85 4.82
C VAL A 60 -0.96 -7.56 4.02
N LEU A 61 -2.00 -6.77 3.78
CA LEU A 61 -1.89 -5.47 3.10
C LEU A 61 -0.96 -4.53 3.87
N LEU A 62 -1.15 -4.40 5.18
CA LEU A 62 -0.29 -3.57 6.03
C LEU A 62 1.15 -4.07 6.07
N TRP A 63 1.34 -5.39 6.10
CA TRP A 63 2.65 -6.03 6.07
C TRP A 63 3.40 -5.77 4.75
N LEU A 64 2.71 -5.90 3.61
CA LEU A 64 3.26 -5.60 2.29
C LEU A 64 3.64 -4.12 2.18
N LYS A 65 2.76 -3.21 2.60
CA LYS A 65 3.05 -1.78 2.64
C LYS A 65 4.34 -1.50 3.41
N GLU A 66 4.49 -2.06 4.60
CA GLU A 66 5.67 -1.82 5.45
C GLU A 66 6.95 -2.43 4.84
N LYS A 67 6.84 -3.59 4.19
CA LYS A 67 7.94 -4.20 3.43
C LYS A 67 8.41 -3.33 2.28
N VAL A 68 7.47 -2.82 1.49
CA VAL A 68 7.76 -1.97 0.33
C VAL A 68 8.39 -0.66 0.79
N LEU A 69 7.81 -0.01 1.80
CA LEU A 69 8.37 1.23 2.35
C LEU A 69 9.81 1.05 2.81
N ARG A 70 10.14 -0.02 3.55
CA ARG A 70 11.53 -0.27 3.96
C ARG A 70 12.49 -0.50 2.80
N LEU A 71 12.01 -1.04 1.69
CA LEU A 71 12.85 -1.29 0.52
C LEU A 71 13.15 0.00 -0.24
N VAL A 72 12.19 0.93 -0.31
CA VAL A 72 12.29 2.11 -1.18
C VAL A 72 12.58 3.41 -0.45
N SER A 73 12.44 3.48 0.88
CA SER A 73 12.50 4.74 1.63
C SER A 73 13.86 5.43 1.64
N GLU A 74 14.95 4.68 1.49
CA GLU A 74 16.33 5.20 1.50
C GLU A 74 16.92 5.32 0.09
N GLU A 75 16.18 4.88 -0.93
CA GLU A 75 16.64 4.88 -2.32
C GLU A 75 16.24 6.18 -3.01
N ALA A 76 17.20 6.84 -3.67
CA ALA A 76 16.94 8.10 -4.38
C ALA A 76 15.86 7.95 -5.47
N LEU A 77 15.81 6.79 -6.13
CA LEU A 77 14.83 6.45 -7.15
C LEU A 77 13.66 5.62 -6.61
N GLY A 78 13.53 5.49 -5.29
CA GLY A 78 12.56 4.58 -4.67
C GLY A 78 11.11 4.89 -5.04
N LEU A 79 10.76 6.18 -5.10
CA LEU A 79 9.42 6.61 -5.51
C LEU A 79 9.15 6.34 -7.00
N GLU A 80 10.09 6.69 -7.88
CA GLU A 80 9.97 6.46 -9.33
C GLU A 80 9.86 4.96 -9.65
N ALA A 81 10.65 4.12 -8.98
CA ALA A 81 10.57 2.66 -9.11
C ALA A 81 9.22 2.12 -8.66
N LEU A 82 8.64 2.66 -7.59
CA LEU A 82 7.31 2.28 -7.10
C LEU A 82 6.23 2.65 -8.12
N GLU A 83 6.28 3.86 -8.68
CA GLU A 83 5.35 4.32 -9.72
C GLU A 83 5.44 3.45 -10.98
N ALA A 84 6.65 3.17 -11.45
CA ALA A 84 6.88 2.29 -12.60
C ALA A 84 6.33 0.86 -12.35
N ALA A 85 6.53 0.31 -11.15
CA ALA A 85 5.97 -0.98 -10.78
C ALA A 85 4.43 -0.97 -10.77
N VAL A 86 3.81 0.09 -10.26
CA VAL A 86 2.34 0.26 -10.26
C VAL A 86 1.79 0.32 -11.69
N GLN A 87 2.47 1.03 -12.60
CA GLN A 87 2.07 1.09 -14.01
C GLN A 87 2.10 -0.28 -14.69
N GLN A 88 3.08 -1.14 -14.34
CA GLN A 88 3.15 -2.51 -14.86
C GLN A 88 2.04 -3.41 -14.30
N LEU A 89 1.71 -3.26 -13.01
CA LEU A 89 0.65 -4.03 -12.35
C LEU A 89 -0.75 -3.63 -12.81
N ASN A 90 -0.94 -2.34 -13.10
CA ASN A 90 -2.19 -1.78 -13.59
C ASN A 90 -1.97 -1.07 -14.93
N PRO A 91 -1.79 -1.82 -16.04
CA PRO A 91 -1.51 -1.23 -17.35
C PRO A 91 -2.64 -0.31 -17.86
N THR A 92 -3.85 -0.42 -17.30
CA THR A 92 -5.03 0.38 -17.63
C THR A 92 -5.24 1.61 -16.74
N ALA A 93 -4.44 1.79 -15.68
CA ALA A 93 -4.50 2.98 -14.82
C ALA A 93 -3.70 4.17 -15.36
N THR A 94 -3.19 4.10 -16.60
CA THR A 94 -2.86 5.30 -17.36
C THR A 94 -4.14 6.11 -17.47
N ARG A 95 -4.17 7.29 -16.84
CA ARG A 95 -5.28 8.27 -16.78
C ARG A 95 -6.42 7.89 -17.75
N PRO A 96 -7.57 7.41 -17.27
CA PRO A 96 -8.65 7.05 -18.18
C PRO A 96 -8.92 8.26 -19.07
N ASN A 97 -8.74 8.04 -20.37
CA ASN A 97 -9.09 8.97 -21.42
C ASN A 97 -8.16 10.17 -21.72
N GLN A 98 -6.83 10.07 -21.52
CA GLN A 98 -5.92 11.10 -22.08
C GLN A 98 -6.17 11.29 -23.59
N LYS A 99 -6.38 10.20 -24.34
CA LYS A 99 -6.74 10.27 -25.76
C LYS A 99 -8.03 11.05 -26.02
N ALA A 100 -9.12 10.83 -25.28
CA ALA A 100 -10.33 11.63 -25.49
C ALA A 100 -10.17 13.07 -25.01
N ILE A 101 -9.37 13.31 -23.97
CA ILE A 101 -9.02 14.68 -23.56
C ILE A 101 -8.29 15.39 -24.70
N ASP A 102 -7.31 14.73 -25.33
CA ASP A 102 -6.57 15.25 -26.47
C ASP A 102 -7.50 15.49 -27.67
N THR A 103 -8.42 14.55 -27.97
CA THR A 103 -9.45 14.73 -29.02
C THR A 103 -10.39 15.90 -28.74
N LEU A 104 -10.84 16.06 -27.48
CA LEU A 104 -11.69 17.18 -27.09
C LEU A 104 -10.96 18.53 -27.22
N PHE A 105 -9.65 18.58 -26.94
CA PHE A 105 -8.85 19.79 -27.16
C PHE A 105 -8.73 20.13 -28.65
N GLU A 106 -8.48 19.13 -29.51
CA GLU A 106 -8.46 19.33 -30.97
C GLU A 106 -9.81 19.83 -31.50
N GLU A 107 -10.93 19.25 -31.04
CA GLU A 107 -12.28 19.69 -31.40
C GLU A 107 -12.56 21.14 -30.95
N MET A 108 -12.13 21.51 -29.73
CA MET A 108 -12.27 22.87 -29.21
C MET A 108 -11.52 23.90 -30.07
N ASP A 109 -10.31 23.58 -30.52
CA ASP A 109 -9.51 24.49 -31.34
C ASP A 109 -10.11 24.66 -32.74
N VAL A 110 -10.63 23.59 -33.34
CA VAL A 110 -11.36 23.64 -34.61
C VAL A 110 -12.61 24.53 -34.49
N LEU A 111 -13.40 24.36 -33.43
CA LEU A 111 -14.60 25.17 -33.19
C LEU A 111 -14.25 26.64 -32.92
N ARG A 112 -13.19 26.92 -32.17
CA ARG A 112 -12.69 28.29 -31.94
C ARG A 112 -12.32 28.97 -33.25
N ASN A 113 -11.58 28.28 -34.13
CA ASN A 113 -11.21 28.81 -35.44
C ASN A 113 -12.45 29.05 -36.33
N LYS A 114 -13.44 28.16 -36.28
CA LYS A 114 -14.70 28.34 -36.99
C LYS A 114 -15.48 29.57 -36.48
N MET A 115 -15.52 29.81 -35.18
CA MET A 115 -16.15 31.00 -34.61
C MET A 115 -15.42 32.30 -35.01
N GLU A 116 -14.09 32.28 -35.01
CA GLU A 116 -13.28 33.43 -35.45
C GLU A 116 -13.49 33.78 -36.92
N THR A 117 -13.60 32.77 -37.78
CA THR A 117 -13.91 32.99 -39.21
C THR A 117 -15.32 33.53 -39.44
N LEU A 118 -16.30 33.09 -38.64
CA LEU A 118 -17.67 33.61 -38.69
C LEU A 118 -17.79 35.03 -38.13
N ARG A 119 -16.94 35.43 -37.19
CA ARG A 119 -16.87 36.81 -36.66
C ARG A 119 -16.23 37.81 -37.63
N LYS A 120 -15.46 37.35 -38.61
CA LYS A 120 -14.76 38.18 -39.61
C LYS A 120 -15.54 38.37 -40.92
N LYS A 121 -16.75 37.79 -41.03
CA LYS A 121 -17.71 38.00 -42.12
C LYS A 121 -18.81 38.94 -41.65
#